data_AF-A0A1F4ESC9-F1
#
_entry.id   AF-A0A1F4ESC9-F1
#
_cell.length_a   1.000
_cell.length_b   1.000
_cell.length_c   1.000
_cell.angle_alpha   90.00
_cell.angle_beta   90.00
_cell.angle_gamma   90.00
#
_symmetry.space_group_name_H-M   'P 1'
#
loop_
_entity.id
_entity.type
_entity.pdbx_description
1 polymer ?
#
loop_
_entity_poly.entity_id
_entity_poly.type
_entity_poly.pdbx_seq_one_letter_code
_entity_poly.pdbx_strand_id
1 'polypeptide(L)'
;MSGPSLRRGFSLIEVIVLIVVVSAALVGVLIIFQTSTRASADPQVQKQALAVAEALLDEILLASYDPLPGTGARVDYDDVDDYAGYSTAGGIRDIQNNPIAGLEAYDVTSVTVTVVALNDTGAVLPAVNEAKRITVSVAGPQGFGVTLDGYRLKYAGP
;
A
#
# COMPACT_ATOMS: atom_id res chain seq x y z
N MET A 1 50.45 -55.85 7.30
CA MET A 1 50.30 -55.89 5.84
C MET A 1 48.93 -55.31 5.53
N SER A 2 48.91 -54.14 4.90
CA SER A 2 47.72 -53.29 4.71
C SER A 2 46.80 -53.89 3.65
N GLY A 3 45.52 -54.11 3.98
CA GLY A 3 44.53 -54.64 3.05
C GLY A 3 44.22 -53.65 1.91
N PRO A 4 43.91 -54.13 0.70
CA PRO A 4 43.68 -53.28 -0.47
C PRO A 4 42.37 -52.50 -0.34
N SER A 5 42.41 -51.19 -0.59
CA SER A 5 41.22 -50.36 -0.75
C SER A 5 40.61 -50.61 -2.13
N LEU A 6 39.42 -51.22 -2.17
CA LEU A 6 38.63 -51.35 -3.39
C LEU A 6 38.19 -49.95 -3.86
N ARG A 7 38.81 -49.44 -4.92
CA ARG A 7 38.27 -48.29 -5.67
C ARG A 7 37.08 -48.79 -6.49
N ARG A 8 35.86 -48.58 -6.00
CA ARG A 8 34.63 -48.79 -6.78
C ARG A 8 34.40 -47.56 -7.66
N GLY A 9 34.29 -47.78 -8.98
CA GLY A 9 33.84 -46.77 -9.94
C GLY A 9 32.31 -46.71 -10.04
N PHE A 10 31.78 -45.65 -10.65
CA PHE A 10 30.35 -45.49 -10.94
C PHE A 10 29.92 -46.36 -12.12
N SER A 11 28.69 -46.88 -12.11
CA SER A 11 28.13 -47.59 -13.28
C SER A 11 27.43 -46.62 -14.25
N LEU A 12 27.34 -46.99 -15.52
CA LEU A 12 26.64 -46.17 -16.53
C LEU A 12 25.17 -45.96 -16.20
N ILE A 13 24.50 -46.97 -15.63
CA ILE A 13 23.10 -46.84 -15.19
C ILE A 13 22.97 -45.89 -13.99
N GLU A 14 23.93 -45.89 -13.08
CA GLU A 14 23.95 -45.00 -11.92
C GLU A 14 24.10 -43.54 -12.35
N VAL A 15 24.95 -43.25 -13.33
CA VAL A 15 25.09 -41.90 -13.90
C VAL A 15 23.80 -41.47 -14.62
N ILE A 16 23.14 -42.36 -15.36
CA ILE A 16 21.86 -42.06 -16.03
C ILE A 16 20.77 -41.72 -15.00
N VAL A 17 20.64 -42.54 -13.95
CA VAL A 17 19.62 -42.29 -12.92
C VAL A 17 19.94 -41.00 -12.15
N LEU A 18 21.21 -40.71 -11.87
CA LEU A 18 21.63 -39.46 -11.23
C LEU A 18 21.19 -38.23 -12.05
N ILE A 19 21.51 -38.19 -13.35
CA ILE A 19 21.16 -37.03 -14.18
C ILE A 19 19.64 -36.85 -14.29
N VAL A 20 18.87 -37.95 -14.35
CA VAL A 20 17.39 -37.89 -14.42
C VAL A 20 16.81 -37.31 -13.14
N VAL A 21 17.29 -37.78 -11.98
CA VAL A 21 16.81 -37.30 -10.68
C VAL A 21 17.17 -35.83 -10.46
N VAL A 22 18.42 -35.43 -10.76
CA VAL A 22 18.86 -34.03 -10.64
C VAL A 22 18.07 -33.12 -11.58
N SER A 23 17.81 -33.56 -12.82
CA SER A 23 17.01 -32.80 -13.78
C SER A 23 15.58 -32.58 -13.28
N ALA A 24 14.93 -33.62 -12.76
CA ALA A 24 13.59 -33.50 -12.18
C ALA A 24 13.56 -32.57 -10.95
N ALA A 25 14.57 -32.65 -10.09
CA ALA A 25 14.70 -31.78 -8.92
C ALA A 25 14.87 -30.30 -9.31
N LEU A 26 15.68 -30.00 -10.32
CA LEU A 26 15.91 -28.63 -10.81
C LEU A 26 14.64 -27.98 -11.36
N VAL A 27 13.78 -28.74 -12.03
CA VAL A 27 12.47 -28.24 -12.48
C VAL A 27 11.61 -27.81 -11.28
N GLY A 28 11.59 -28.60 -10.21
CA GLY A 28 10.88 -28.27 -8.97
C GLY A 28 11.40 -26.98 -8.30
N VAL A 29 12.72 -26.82 -8.24
CA VAL A 29 13.36 -25.61 -7.67
C VAL A 29 13.00 -24.37 -8.48
N LEU A 30 13.02 -24.45 -9.81
CA LEU A 30 12.71 -23.31 -10.67
C LEU A 30 11.27 -22.81 -10.48
N ILE A 31 10.31 -23.71 -10.29
CA ILE A 31 8.90 -23.38 -10.02
C ILE A 31 8.76 -22.60 -8.70
N ILE A 32 9.48 -23.02 -7.66
CA ILE A 32 9.47 -22.34 -6.34
C ILE A 32 10.07 -20.94 -6.46
N PHE A 33 11.20 -20.79 -7.16
CA PHE A 33 11.83 -19.48 -7.37
C PHE A 33 10.89 -18.50 -8.07
N GLN A 34 10.25 -18.92 -9.18
CA GLN A 34 9.31 -18.07 -9.91
C GLN A 34 8.11 -17.66 -9.03
N THR A 35 7.61 -18.57 -8.21
CA THR A 35 6.49 -18.29 -7.28
C THR A 35 6.92 -17.31 -6.18
N SER A 36 8.10 -17.51 -5.60
CA SER A 36 8.66 -16.65 -4.56
C SER A 36 8.94 -15.23 -5.07
N THR A 37 9.47 -15.07 -6.28
CA THR A 37 9.76 -13.74 -6.86
C THR A 37 8.48 -12.95 -7.11
N ARG A 38 7.42 -13.59 -7.63
CA ARG A 38 6.11 -12.93 -7.82
C ARG A 38 5.47 -12.54 -6.49
N ALA A 39 5.45 -13.47 -5.53
CA ALA A 39 4.93 -13.22 -4.19
C ALA A 39 5.73 -12.16 -3.40
N SER A 40 6.94 -11.80 -3.84
CA SER A 40 7.78 -10.78 -3.17
C SER A 40 7.58 -9.36 -3.72
N ALA A 41 7.05 -9.22 -4.94
CA ALA A 41 6.74 -7.91 -5.51
C ALA A 41 5.45 -7.32 -4.93
N ASP A 42 4.45 -8.18 -4.64
CA ASP A 42 3.15 -7.74 -4.10
C ASP A 42 3.30 -6.98 -2.77
N PRO A 43 4.06 -7.44 -1.76
CA PRO A 43 4.26 -6.70 -0.51
C PRO A 43 4.86 -5.31 -0.69
N GLN A 44 5.70 -5.09 -1.71
CA GLN A 44 6.28 -3.77 -1.98
C GLN A 44 5.21 -2.81 -2.53
N VAL A 45 4.39 -3.29 -3.48
CA VAL A 45 3.27 -2.51 -4.03
C VAL A 45 2.28 -2.12 -2.94
N GLN A 46 1.97 -3.05 -2.04
CA GLN A 46 1.04 -2.79 -0.95
C GLN A 46 1.55 -1.72 0.01
N LYS A 47 2.83 -1.81 0.41
CA LYS A 47 3.45 -0.81 1.28
C LYS A 47 3.53 0.56 0.63
N GLN A 48 3.76 0.62 -0.69
CA GLN A 48 3.85 1.88 -1.41
C GLN A 48 2.48 2.55 -1.52
N ALA A 49 1.43 1.81 -1.88
CA ALA A 49 0.06 2.34 -1.89
C ALA A 49 -0.40 2.79 -0.49
N LEU A 50 -0.03 2.03 0.55
CA LEU A 50 -0.28 2.43 1.94
C LEU A 50 0.45 3.73 2.30
N ALA A 51 1.74 3.84 1.99
CA ALA A 51 2.52 5.05 2.28
C ALA A 51 1.95 6.29 1.56
N VAL A 52 1.44 6.12 0.32
CA VAL A 52 0.74 7.20 -0.39
C VAL A 52 -0.55 7.58 0.31
N ALA A 53 -1.36 6.59 0.73
CA ALA A 53 -2.62 6.84 1.43
C ALA A 53 -2.38 7.51 2.79
N GLU A 54 -1.39 7.06 3.56
CA GLU A 54 -0.99 7.63 4.85
C GLU A 54 -0.51 9.07 4.68
N ALA A 55 0.40 9.33 3.74
CA ALA A 55 0.91 10.67 3.50
C ALA A 55 -0.19 11.66 3.13
N LEU A 56 -1.13 11.26 2.26
CA LEU A 56 -2.26 12.11 1.90
C LEU A 56 -3.25 12.28 3.06
N LEU A 57 -3.54 11.22 3.82
CA LEU A 57 -4.42 11.31 4.98
C LEU A 57 -3.83 12.24 6.04
N ASP A 58 -2.53 12.13 6.33
CA ASP A 58 -1.84 12.99 7.27
C ASP A 58 -1.89 14.46 6.82
N GLU A 59 -1.62 14.73 5.54
CA GLU A 59 -1.75 16.07 4.97
C GLU A 59 -3.16 16.66 5.21
N ILE A 60 -4.21 15.88 4.93
CA ILE A 60 -5.60 16.32 5.16
C ILE A 60 -5.85 16.55 6.66
N LEU A 61 -5.36 15.67 7.54
CA LEU A 61 -5.56 15.80 8.98
C LEU A 61 -4.83 17.00 9.59
N LEU A 62 -3.76 17.49 8.96
CA LEU A 62 -3.05 18.70 9.35
C LEU A 62 -3.77 20.00 8.93
N ALA A 63 -4.69 19.93 7.96
CA ALA A 63 -5.43 21.10 7.47
C ALA A 63 -6.39 21.67 8.53
N SER A 64 -6.84 22.91 8.28
CA SER A 64 -7.83 23.56 9.14
C SER A 64 -9.14 22.76 9.16
N TYR A 65 -9.74 22.63 10.35
CA TYR A 65 -11.11 22.10 10.43
C TYR A 65 -12.11 23.11 9.86
N ASP A 66 -11.94 24.39 10.26
CA ASP A 66 -12.84 25.47 9.88
C ASP A 66 -12.59 25.90 8.43
N PRO A 67 -13.65 26.21 7.67
CA PRO A 67 -13.51 26.60 6.28
C PRO A 67 -12.61 27.81 6.09
N LEU A 68 -11.73 27.73 5.12
CA LEU A 68 -10.80 28.77 4.70
C LEU A 68 -11.02 29.06 3.20
N PRO A 69 -10.47 30.17 2.66
CA PRO A 69 -10.79 30.59 1.30
C PRO A 69 -9.97 29.87 0.22
N GLY A 70 -8.93 29.12 0.59
CA GLY A 70 -8.15 28.32 -0.33
C GLY A 70 -9.04 27.30 -1.03
N THR A 71 -8.96 27.18 -2.35
CA THR A 71 -9.79 26.22 -3.09
C THR A 71 -9.24 26.00 -4.50
N GLY A 72 -9.77 25.02 -5.22
CA GLY A 72 -9.40 24.73 -6.60
C GLY A 72 -8.33 23.66 -6.71
N ALA A 73 -7.06 24.06 -6.82
CA ALA A 73 -5.95 23.11 -6.94
C ALA A 73 -5.41 22.73 -5.56
N ARG A 74 -4.86 21.52 -5.42
CA ARG A 74 -4.32 21.01 -4.14
C ARG A 74 -3.29 21.93 -3.48
N VAL A 75 -2.52 22.68 -4.27
CA VAL A 75 -1.55 23.67 -3.76
C VAL A 75 -2.21 24.81 -2.97
N ASP A 76 -3.48 25.09 -3.25
CA ASP A 76 -4.27 26.16 -2.63
C ASP A 76 -5.19 25.62 -1.53
N TYR A 77 -5.23 24.30 -1.28
CA TYR A 77 -6.08 23.72 -0.23
C TYR A 77 -5.55 24.09 1.16
N ASP A 78 -6.41 24.66 1.99
CA ASP A 78 -6.05 25.11 3.34
C ASP A 78 -6.99 24.60 4.44
N ASP A 79 -8.14 24.02 4.06
CA ASP A 79 -9.01 23.29 4.97
C ASP A 79 -9.26 21.83 4.56
N VAL A 80 -9.88 21.05 5.45
CA VAL A 80 -10.18 19.64 5.22
C VAL A 80 -11.20 19.43 4.09
N ASP A 81 -12.17 20.34 3.93
CA ASP A 81 -13.27 20.17 2.98
C ASP A 81 -12.80 20.32 1.53
N ASP A 82 -11.74 21.08 1.28
CA ASP A 82 -11.14 21.24 -0.05
C ASP A 82 -10.69 19.94 -0.70
N TYR A 83 -10.27 18.95 0.11
CA TYR A 83 -9.85 17.66 -0.39
C TYR A 83 -11.02 16.76 -0.80
N ALA A 84 -12.27 17.16 -0.56
CA ALA A 84 -13.44 16.37 -0.93
C ALA A 84 -13.52 16.19 -2.45
N GLY A 85 -13.50 14.93 -2.90
CA GLY A 85 -13.47 14.58 -4.32
C GLY A 85 -12.09 14.63 -4.96
N TYR A 86 -11.03 14.93 -4.20
CA TYR A 86 -9.66 14.87 -4.72
C TYR A 86 -9.35 13.46 -5.24
N SER A 87 -8.78 13.42 -6.44
CA SER A 87 -8.38 12.20 -7.13
C SER A 87 -7.25 12.52 -8.09
N THR A 88 -6.50 11.49 -8.47
CA THR A 88 -5.48 11.60 -9.52
C THR A 88 -5.80 10.66 -10.67
N ALA A 89 -5.25 10.97 -11.84
CA ALA A 89 -5.26 10.08 -12.97
C ALA A 89 -3.87 10.07 -13.60
N GLY A 90 -3.30 8.88 -13.77
CA GLY A 90 -2.00 8.70 -14.40
C GLY A 90 -0.82 8.99 -13.47
N GLY A 91 -1.01 8.81 -12.16
CA GLY A 91 0.08 8.84 -11.19
C GLY A 91 -0.12 9.82 -10.04
N ILE A 92 0.62 9.57 -8.96
CA ILE A 92 0.65 10.44 -7.78
C ILE A 92 1.44 11.72 -8.06
N ARG A 93 0.97 12.82 -7.48
CA ARG A 93 1.55 14.14 -7.58
C ARG A 93 1.92 14.71 -6.21
N ASP A 94 2.95 15.53 -6.18
CA ASP A 94 3.32 16.32 -4.99
C ASP A 94 2.32 17.47 -4.74
N ILE A 95 2.52 18.23 -3.66
CA ILE A 95 1.65 19.35 -3.29
C ILE A 95 1.71 20.51 -4.29
N GLN A 96 2.77 20.61 -5.10
CA GLN A 96 2.91 21.59 -6.18
C GLN A 96 2.44 21.04 -7.55
N ASN A 97 1.72 19.92 -7.58
CA ASN A 97 1.17 19.28 -8.78
C ASN A 97 2.21 18.65 -9.75
N ASN A 98 3.46 18.46 -9.32
CA ASN A 98 4.46 17.75 -10.10
C ASN A 98 4.28 16.23 -9.96
N PRO A 99 4.49 15.45 -11.03
CA PRO A 99 4.44 13.99 -10.95
C PRO A 99 5.60 13.46 -10.09
N ILE A 100 5.31 12.48 -9.23
CA ILE A 100 6.33 11.79 -8.44
C ILE A 100 6.83 10.58 -9.23
N ALA A 101 8.11 10.58 -9.59
CA ALA A 101 8.72 9.50 -10.36
C ALA A 101 8.62 8.15 -9.61
N GLY A 102 8.22 7.10 -10.33
CA GLY A 102 8.03 5.76 -9.77
C GLY A 102 6.67 5.52 -9.11
N LEU A 103 5.76 6.50 -9.16
CA LEU A 103 4.37 6.39 -8.68
C LEU A 103 3.32 6.52 -9.80
N GLU A 104 3.72 6.34 -11.06
CA GLU A 104 2.85 6.51 -12.24
C GLU A 104 1.74 5.46 -12.31
N ALA A 105 1.93 4.32 -11.63
CA ALA A 105 0.96 3.23 -11.56
C ALA A 105 0.04 3.29 -10.34
N TYR A 106 0.14 4.35 -9.52
CA TYR A 106 -0.70 4.55 -8.35
C TYR A 106 -1.58 5.78 -8.55
N ASP A 107 -2.83 5.67 -8.16
CA ASP A 107 -3.78 6.78 -8.24
C ASP A 107 -4.58 6.90 -6.96
N VAL A 108 -4.82 8.13 -6.52
CA VAL A 108 -5.84 8.44 -5.52
C VAL A 108 -7.19 8.30 -6.23
N THR A 109 -7.94 7.27 -5.89
CA THR A 109 -9.23 6.99 -6.54
C THR A 109 -10.34 7.87 -5.99
N SER A 110 -10.29 8.18 -4.69
CA SER A 110 -11.22 9.10 -4.05
C SER A 110 -10.71 9.59 -2.71
N VAL A 111 -10.99 10.86 -2.41
CA VAL A 111 -11.04 11.37 -1.04
C VAL A 111 -12.48 11.78 -0.74
N THR A 112 -13.05 11.27 0.35
CA THR A 112 -14.38 11.69 0.82
C THR A 112 -14.27 12.32 2.19
N VAL A 113 -14.94 13.46 2.38
CA VAL A 113 -15.03 14.16 3.66
C VAL A 113 -16.49 14.24 4.04
N THR A 114 -16.85 13.67 5.19
CA THR A 114 -18.24 13.62 5.66
C THR A 114 -18.32 14.08 7.11
N VAL A 115 -19.24 14.99 7.42
CA VAL A 115 -19.55 15.32 8.81
C VAL A 115 -20.23 14.13 9.47
N VAL A 116 -19.74 13.72 10.64
CA VAL A 116 -20.22 12.58 11.40
C VAL A 116 -20.48 12.96 12.85
N ALA A 117 -21.49 12.33 13.45
CA ALA A 117 -21.65 12.34 14.89
C ALA A 117 -20.86 11.16 15.48
N LEU A 118 -19.87 11.46 16.32
CA LEU A 118 -19.16 10.43 17.08
C LEU A 118 -19.83 10.26 18.44
N ASN A 119 -20.15 9.03 18.80
CA ASN A 119 -20.80 8.71 20.07
C ASN A 119 -20.25 7.39 20.64
N ASP A 120 -20.37 7.20 21.94
CA ASP A 120 -20.02 5.95 22.60
C ASP A 120 -21.16 4.93 22.51
N THR A 121 -20.80 3.65 22.64
CA THR A 121 -21.78 2.57 22.73
C THR A 121 -22.53 2.68 24.06
N GLY A 122 -23.76 3.16 24.00
CA GLY A 122 -24.61 3.37 25.18
C GLY A 122 -24.95 4.83 25.46
N ALA A 123 -24.40 5.78 24.67
CA ALA A 123 -24.65 7.21 24.80
C ALA A 123 -24.40 7.75 26.23
N VAL A 124 -23.36 7.22 26.88
CA VAL A 124 -22.90 7.65 28.21
C VAL A 124 -22.18 8.99 28.10
N LEU A 125 -21.48 9.23 26.99
CA LEU A 125 -20.82 10.48 26.66
C LEU A 125 -21.71 11.33 25.73
N PRO A 126 -21.66 12.66 25.83
CA PRO A 126 -22.29 13.52 24.84
C PRO A 126 -21.68 13.28 23.45
N ALA A 127 -22.54 13.16 22.43
CA ALA A 127 -22.09 12.99 21.06
C ALA A 127 -21.31 14.23 20.56
N VAL A 128 -20.21 14.00 19.84
CA VAL A 128 -19.47 15.05 19.15
C VAL A 128 -20.05 15.19 17.74
N ASN A 129 -20.76 16.30 17.50
CA ASN A 129 -21.40 16.59 16.21
C ASN A 129 -20.51 17.42 15.26
N GLU A 130 -19.32 17.80 15.72
CA GLU A 130 -18.34 18.60 14.97
C GLU A 130 -17.11 17.74 14.60
N ALA A 131 -17.37 16.52 14.13
CA ALA A 131 -16.34 15.62 13.61
C ALA A 131 -16.51 15.45 12.10
N LYS A 132 -15.41 15.42 11.38
CA LYS A 132 -15.35 15.05 9.96
C LYS A 132 -14.65 13.70 9.86
N ARG A 133 -15.25 12.73 9.18
CA ARG A 133 -14.59 11.49 8.72
C ARG A 133 -14.01 11.72 7.34
N ILE A 134 -12.74 11.43 7.20
CA ILE A 134 -11.98 11.49 5.96
C ILE A 134 -11.70 10.05 5.54
N THR A 135 -12.09 9.69 4.32
CA THR A 135 -11.76 8.39 3.74
C THR A 135 -10.91 8.59 2.51
N VAL A 136 -9.68 8.07 2.53
CA VAL A 136 -8.72 8.14 1.42
C VAL A 136 -8.61 6.77 0.78
N SER A 137 -8.88 6.68 -0.51
CA SER A 137 -8.72 5.46 -1.31
C SER A 137 -7.62 5.64 -2.35
N VAL A 138 -6.67 4.71 -2.37
CA VAL A 138 -5.55 4.67 -3.32
C VAL A 138 -5.56 3.33 -4.03
N ALA A 139 -5.47 3.34 -5.35
CA ALA A 139 -5.23 2.17 -6.17
C ALA A 139 -3.76 2.08 -6.55
N GLY A 140 -3.22 0.87 -6.55
CA GLY A 140 -1.92 0.53 -7.11
C GLY A 140 -2.06 -0.34 -8.37
N PRO A 141 -0.93 -0.76 -8.96
CA PRO A 141 -0.93 -1.63 -10.13
C PRO A 141 -1.68 -2.95 -9.87
N GLN A 142 -2.16 -3.57 -10.94
CA GLN A 142 -2.84 -4.88 -10.91
C GLN A 142 -4.14 -4.91 -10.08
N GLY A 143 -4.75 -3.74 -9.81
CA GLY A 143 -6.05 -3.65 -9.12
C GLY A 143 -5.97 -3.76 -7.60
N PHE A 144 -4.76 -3.69 -7.03
CA PHE A 144 -4.61 -3.55 -5.58
C PHE A 144 -5.14 -2.19 -5.12
N GLY A 145 -5.73 -2.12 -3.92
CA GLY A 145 -6.21 -0.87 -3.35
C GLY A 145 -6.11 -0.83 -1.84
N VAL A 146 -5.92 0.37 -1.30
CA VAL A 146 -5.89 0.68 0.13
C VAL A 146 -6.94 1.75 0.39
N THR A 147 -7.70 1.59 1.47
CA THR A 147 -8.59 2.61 1.99
C THR A 147 -8.25 2.88 3.45
N LEU A 148 -8.03 4.15 3.79
CA LEU A 148 -7.78 4.60 5.17
C LEU A 148 -8.88 5.55 5.60
N ASP A 149 -9.23 5.47 6.88
CA ASP A 149 -10.16 6.39 7.54
C ASP A 149 -9.41 7.20 8.60
N GLY A 150 -9.62 8.52 8.59
CA GLY A 150 -9.20 9.44 9.63
C GLY A 150 -10.36 10.28 10.14
N TYR A 151 -10.18 10.87 11.32
CA TYR A 151 -11.19 11.75 11.92
C TYR A 151 -10.56 13.07 12.33
N ARG A 152 -11.14 14.17 11.86
CA ARG A 152 -10.80 15.52 12.30
C ARG A 152 -11.91 16.05 13.19
N LEU A 153 -11.55 16.43 14.42
CA LEU A 153 -12.45 17.09 15.36
C LEU A 153 -12.26 18.60 15.29
N LYS A 154 -13.33 19.37 15.45
CA LYS A 154 -13.21 20.80 15.73
C LYS A 154 -12.60 20.97 17.12
N TYR A 155 -11.41 21.58 17.18
CA TYR A 155 -10.78 21.88 18.46
C TYR A 155 -11.30 23.23 18.95
N ALA A 156 -12.15 23.22 19.97
CA ALA A 156 -12.36 24.40 20.79
C ALA A 156 -11.22 24.45 21.82
N GLY A 157 -10.25 25.34 21.63
CA GLY A 157 -9.30 25.65 22.70
C GLY A 157 -10.01 26.24 23.93
N PRO A 158 -9.41 26.16 25.11
CA PRO A 158 -9.92 26.84 26.31
C PRO A 158 -10.00 28.36 26.13
#